data_AF-A0A936GDD0-F1
#
_entry.id   AF-A0A936GDD0-F1
#
_cell.length_a   1.000
_cell.length_b   1.000
_cell.length_c   1.000
_cell.angle_alpha   90.00
_cell.angle_beta   90.00
_cell.angle_gamma   90.00
#
_symmetry.space_group_name_H-M   'P 1'
#
loop_
_entity.id
_entity.type
_entity.pdbx_description
1 polymer ?
#
loop_
_entity_poly.entity_id
_entity_poly.type
_entity_poly.pdbx_seq_one_letter_code
_entity_poly.pdbx_strand_id
1 'polypeptide(L)'
;MYPLQTFSKFKDLNFSNIPIFVEANSDSVTQTLIDFASILSPKVSVISSKQRIMLHLCAVFACNFSNHMCAIAEDILQKNNLRFDILKPLLQETFEKLNKHSPFESQTGPAVRNDINIVYKHVELLCRFPKFVTTYKIISDSIIDLHNNK
;
A
#
# COMPACT_ATOMS: atom_id res chain seq x y z
N MET A 1 5.84 7.92 -20.29
CA MET A 1 6.11 6.57 -19.78
C MET A 1 6.06 6.57 -18.25
N TYR A 2 5.50 5.55 -17.64
CA TYR A 2 5.26 5.45 -16.20
C TYR A 2 5.47 4.00 -15.72
N PRO A 3 6.67 3.64 -15.22
CA PRO A 3 6.90 2.34 -14.60
C PRO A 3 6.26 2.34 -13.21
N LEU A 4 5.33 1.43 -12.96
CA LEU A 4 4.63 1.36 -11.68
C LEU A 4 5.44 0.52 -10.69
N GLN A 5 6.33 1.18 -9.95
CA GLN A 5 7.20 0.57 -8.94
C GLN A 5 7.59 1.59 -7.86
N THR A 6 7.85 1.13 -6.65
CA THR A 6 8.56 1.92 -5.63
C THR A 6 10.05 1.90 -5.94
N PHE A 7 10.60 3.04 -6.37
CA PHE A 7 12.02 3.19 -6.62
C PHE A 7 12.76 3.51 -5.33
N SER A 8 13.90 2.85 -5.10
CA SER A 8 14.77 3.11 -3.95
C SER A 8 16.22 3.17 -4.41
N LYS A 9 17.03 4.03 -3.80
CA LYS A 9 18.44 4.22 -4.17
C LYS A 9 19.33 3.00 -3.95
N PHE A 10 18.89 2.07 -3.09
CA PHE A 10 19.71 0.98 -2.58
C PHE A 10 19.32 -0.40 -3.12
N LYS A 11 18.45 -0.46 -4.14
CA LYS A 11 17.97 -1.72 -4.69
C LYS A 11 17.93 -1.68 -6.20
N ASP A 12 18.71 -2.56 -6.81
CA ASP A 12 18.62 -2.83 -8.24
C ASP A 12 17.24 -3.41 -8.58
N LEU A 13 16.67 -2.91 -9.67
CA LEU A 13 15.33 -3.28 -10.10
C LEU A 13 15.42 -4.22 -11.29
N ASN A 14 14.75 -5.36 -11.18
CA ASN A 14 14.48 -6.21 -12.32
C ASN A 14 13.22 -5.70 -13.04
N PHE A 15 13.40 -5.03 -14.18
CA PHE A 15 12.31 -4.48 -14.98
C PHE A 15 11.43 -5.55 -15.63
N SER A 16 11.88 -6.81 -15.75
CA SER A 16 11.11 -7.89 -16.38
C SER A 16 9.74 -8.13 -15.71
N ASN A 17 9.61 -7.74 -14.44
CA ASN A 17 8.39 -7.90 -13.67
C ASN A 17 7.59 -6.61 -13.45
N ILE A 18 8.16 -5.46 -13.83
CA ILE A 18 7.57 -4.14 -13.57
C ILE A 18 6.62 -3.78 -14.73
N PRO A 19 5.34 -3.51 -14.47
CA PRO A 19 4.45 -2.97 -15.50
C PRO A 19 4.84 -1.54 -15.86
N ILE A 20 4.99 -1.28 -17.15
CA ILE A 20 5.30 0.03 -17.71
C ILE A 20 4.09 0.54 -18.49
N PHE A 21 3.60 1.72 -18.10
CA PHE A 21 2.47 2.35 -18.75
C PHE A 21 2.93 3.46 -19.70
N VAL A 22 2.34 3.53 -20.88
CA VAL A 22 2.65 4.51 -21.92
C VAL A 22 1.47 5.44 -22.14
N GLU A 23 1.78 6.72 -22.32
CA GLU A 23 0.84 7.77 -22.68
C GLU A 23 1.61 8.79 -23.54
N ALA A 24 0.99 9.22 -24.65
CA ALA A 24 1.53 10.24 -25.55
C ALA A 24 0.40 10.98 -26.27
N ASN A 25 0.76 12.03 -27.02
CA ASN A 25 -0.16 12.91 -27.74
C ASN A 25 -0.39 12.54 -29.21
N SER A 26 0.23 11.46 -29.70
CA SER A 26 0.07 10.95 -31.07
C SER A 26 0.40 9.46 -31.14
N ASP A 27 -0.12 8.79 -32.17
CA ASP A 27 0.11 7.35 -32.38
C ASP A 27 1.58 7.04 -32.66
N SER A 28 2.27 7.89 -33.44
CA SER A 28 3.69 7.73 -33.74
C SER A 28 4.57 7.78 -32.48
N VAL A 29 4.32 8.73 -31.59
CA VAL A 29 5.05 8.84 -30.32
C VAL A 29 4.68 7.69 -29.38
N THR A 30 3.40 7.29 -29.37
CA THR A 30 2.93 6.12 -28.59
C THR A 30 3.70 4.87 -28.99
N GLN A 31 3.80 4.58 -30.29
CA GLN A 31 4.53 3.41 -30.78
C GLN A 31 6.01 3.46 -30.41
N THR A 32 6.66 4.62 -30.60
CA THR A 32 8.07 4.81 -30.23
C THR A 32 8.30 4.52 -28.74
N LEU A 33 7.40 4.98 -27.87
CA LEU A 33 7.49 4.74 -26.43
C LEU A 33 7.20 3.28 -26.06
N ILE A 34 6.29 2.60 -26.77
CA ILE A 34 6.02 1.17 -26.58
C ILE A 34 7.25 0.37 -26.96
N ASP A 35 7.86 0.63 -28.12
CA ASP A 35 9.05 -0.08 -28.59
C ASP A 35 10.19 0.07 -27.59
N PHE A 36 10.43 1.29 -27.11
CA PHE A 36 11.43 1.54 -26.06
C PHE A 36 11.09 0.86 -24.73
N ALA A 37 9.85 0.95 -24.26
CA ALA A 37 9.42 0.30 -23.01
C ALA A 37 9.57 -1.23 -23.07
N SER A 38 9.33 -1.81 -24.24
CA SER A 38 9.34 -3.26 -24.46
C SER A 38 10.76 -3.85 -24.40
N ILE A 39 11.80 -3.03 -24.60
CA ILE A 39 13.19 -3.41 -24.33
C ILE A 39 13.42 -3.64 -22.83
N LEU A 40 12.72 -2.90 -21.97
CA LEU A 40 12.91 -2.94 -20.51
C LEU A 40 12.02 -3.99 -19.84
N SER A 41 10.76 -4.09 -20.27
CA SER A 41 9.76 -4.96 -19.64
C SER A 41 8.82 -5.55 -20.69
N PRO A 42 8.45 -6.84 -20.56
CA PRO A 42 7.40 -7.42 -21.40
C PRO A 42 6.00 -6.93 -21.03
N LYS A 43 5.82 -6.19 -19.93
CA LYS A 43 4.53 -5.76 -19.40
C LYS A 43 4.25 -4.29 -19.75
N VAL A 44 4.03 -4.01 -21.03
CA VAL A 44 3.75 -2.65 -21.53
C VAL A 44 2.27 -2.48 -21.84
N SER A 45 1.68 -1.36 -21.44
CA SER A 45 0.28 -1.05 -21.76
C SER A 45 0.05 0.44 -21.96
N VAL A 46 -0.80 0.81 -22.91
CA VAL A 46 -1.20 2.20 -23.13
C VAL A 46 -2.35 2.55 -22.19
N ILE A 47 -2.25 3.70 -21.53
CA ILE A 47 -3.30 4.23 -20.65
C ILE A 47 -3.53 5.72 -20.93
N SER A 48 -4.74 6.18 -20.63
CA SER A 48 -5.07 7.60 -20.61
C SER A 48 -4.54 8.31 -19.36
N SER A 49 -4.42 9.64 -19.41
CA SER A 49 -4.11 10.50 -18.26
C SER A 49 -5.00 10.19 -17.05
N LYS A 50 -6.30 10.01 -17.30
CA LYS A 50 -7.28 9.70 -16.24
C LYS A 50 -6.97 8.37 -15.56
N GLN A 51 -6.67 7.33 -16.34
CA GLN A 51 -6.26 6.03 -15.80
C GLN A 51 -4.93 6.12 -15.07
N ARG A 52 -3.96 6.88 -15.59
CA ARG A 52 -2.65 7.06 -14.97
C ARG A 52 -2.76 7.71 -13.58
N ILE A 53 -3.55 8.77 -13.46
CA ILE A 53 -3.78 9.45 -12.18
C ILE A 53 -4.47 8.52 -11.19
N MET A 54 -5.49 7.79 -11.63
CA MET A 54 -6.19 6.82 -10.77
C MET A 54 -5.25 5.71 -10.29
N LEU A 55 -4.43 5.18 -11.19
CA LEU A 55 -3.46 4.14 -10.86
C LEU A 55 -2.41 4.63 -9.86
N HIS A 56 -1.95 5.88 -10.02
CA HIS A 56 -1.04 6.49 -9.06
C HIS A 56 -1.69 6.63 -7.68
N LEU A 57 -2.94 7.11 -7.61
CA LEU A 57 -3.69 7.18 -6.36
C LEU A 57 -3.79 5.80 -5.68
N CYS A 58 -4.16 4.76 -6.42
CA CYS A 58 -4.22 3.40 -5.88
C CYS A 58 -2.86 2.93 -5.35
N ALA A 59 -1.76 3.25 -6.04
CA ALA A 59 -0.42 2.90 -5.59
C ALA A 59 0.01 3.65 -4.31
N VAL A 60 -0.42 4.90 -4.15
CA VAL A 60 -0.22 5.66 -2.91
C VAL A 60 -0.89 4.95 -1.74
N PHE A 61 -2.14 4.51 -1.89
CA PHE A 61 -2.83 3.72 -0.86
C PHE A 61 -2.12 2.39 -0.58
N ALA A 62 -1.86 1.59 -1.62
CA ALA A 62 -1.36 0.23 -1.45
C ALA A 62 0.08 0.18 -0.91
N CYS A 63 0.95 1.11 -1.33
CA CYS A 63 2.37 1.07 -1.05
C CYS A 63 2.83 2.19 -0.10
N ASN A 64 2.51 3.45 -0.39
CA ASN A 64 3.03 4.57 0.40
C ASN A 64 2.37 4.62 1.79
N PHE A 65 1.05 4.48 1.86
CA PHE A 65 0.36 4.45 3.15
C PHE A 65 0.67 3.19 3.95
N SER A 66 0.75 2.01 3.33
CA SER A 66 1.21 0.78 4.00
C SER A 66 2.60 0.93 4.62
N ASN A 67 3.55 1.53 3.91
CA ASN A 67 4.88 1.83 4.45
C ASN A 67 4.80 2.82 5.62
N HIS A 68 3.97 3.85 5.52
CA HIS A 68 3.76 4.80 6.62
C HIS A 68 3.17 4.13 7.86
N MET A 69 2.23 3.19 7.69
CA MET A 69 1.69 2.41 8.83
C MET A 69 2.79 1.59 9.52
N CYS A 70 3.72 1.02 8.75
CA CYS A 70 4.90 0.34 9.32
C CYS A 70 5.80 1.31 10.09
N ALA A 71 6.04 2.52 9.57
CA ALA A 71 6.84 3.54 10.24
C ALA A 71 6.20 4.02 11.57
N ILE A 72 4.87 4.15 11.61
CA ILE A 72 4.13 4.43 12.85
C ILE A 72 4.34 3.31 13.87
N ALA A 73 4.18 2.05 13.45
CA ALA A 73 4.40 0.90 14.31
C ALA A 73 5.83 0.83 14.85
N GLU A 74 6.83 1.12 14.02
CA GLU A 74 8.24 1.22 14.42
C GLU A 74 8.46 2.29 15.50
N ASP A 75 7.94 3.52 15.32
CA ASP A 75 8.07 4.60 16.33
C ASP A 75 7.45 4.19 17.68
N ILE A 76 6.27 3.54 17.64
CA ILE A 76 5.60 3.05 18.86
C ILE A 76 6.44 1.95 19.53
N LEU A 77 6.96 0.98 18.78
CA LEU A 77 7.77 -0.10 19.33
C LEU A 77 9.07 0.43 19.96
N GLN A 78 9.78 1.31 19.26
CA GLN A 78 11.03 1.90 19.76
C GLN A 78 10.82 2.64 21.08
N LYS A 79 9.74 3.43 21.20
CA LYS A 79 9.39 4.13 22.45
C LYS A 79 8.96 3.21 23.60
N ASN A 80 8.71 1.94 23.31
CA ASN A 80 8.45 0.89 24.30
C ASN A 80 9.63 -0.10 24.41
N ASN A 81 10.82 0.27 23.93
CA ASN A 81 12.04 -0.55 23.97
C ASN A 81 11.92 -1.90 23.24
N LEU A 82 11.12 -1.94 22.18
CA LEU A 82 10.93 -3.11 21.32
C LEU A 82 11.52 -2.86 19.93
N ARG A 83 12.07 -3.92 19.32
CA ARG A 83 12.64 -3.86 17.97
C ARG A 83 11.56 -4.09 16.92
N PHE A 84 11.63 -3.35 15.81
CA PHE A 84 10.72 -3.53 14.67
C PHE A 84 10.80 -4.92 14.03
N ASP A 85 11.94 -5.59 14.12
CA ASP A 85 12.15 -6.93 13.56
C ASP A 85 11.10 -7.96 14.00
N ILE A 86 10.51 -7.78 15.18
CA ILE A 86 9.46 -8.64 15.72
C ILE A 86 8.22 -8.66 14.81
N LEU A 87 7.94 -7.57 14.07
CA LEU A 87 6.80 -7.50 13.15
C LEU A 87 7.10 -8.09 11.76
N LYS A 88 8.36 -8.33 11.40
CA LYS A 88 8.71 -8.78 10.04
C LYS A 88 8.01 -10.07 9.61
N PRO A 89 7.91 -11.13 10.43
CA PRO A 89 7.19 -12.34 10.03
C PRO A 89 5.70 -12.09 9.78
N LEU A 90 5.05 -11.26 10.62
CA LEU A 90 3.64 -10.91 10.48
C LEU A 90 3.38 -10.09 9.21
N LEU A 91 4.25 -9.13 8.90
CA LEU A 91 4.18 -8.34 7.68
C LEU A 91 4.35 -9.23 6.44
N GLN A 92 5.31 -10.18 6.47
CA GLN A 92 5.51 -11.13 5.39
C GLN A 92 4.24 -11.96 5.14
N GLU A 93 3.65 -12.53 6.18
CA GLU A 93 2.39 -13.29 6.05
C GLU A 93 1.25 -12.43 5.49
N THR A 94 1.15 -11.17 5.94
CA THR A 94 0.11 -10.22 5.49
C THR A 94 0.22 -9.95 3.98
N PHE A 95 1.43 -9.73 3.47
CA PHE A 95 1.64 -9.51 2.03
C PHE A 95 1.55 -10.80 1.22
N GLU A 96 1.96 -11.94 1.76
CA GLU A 96 1.84 -13.24 1.08
C GLU A 96 0.38 -13.63 0.85
N LYS A 97 -0.53 -13.30 1.76
CA LYS A 97 -1.97 -13.54 1.61
C LYS A 97 -2.57 -12.85 0.39
N LEU A 98 -2.04 -11.70 -0.02
CA LEU A 98 -2.50 -10.96 -1.19
C LEU A 98 -2.31 -11.72 -2.51
N ASN A 99 -1.44 -12.74 -2.53
CA ASN A 99 -1.26 -13.60 -3.70
C ASN A 99 -2.38 -14.65 -3.86
N LYS A 100 -3.15 -14.91 -2.79
CA LYS A 100 -4.14 -16.01 -2.72
C LYS A 100 -5.56 -15.53 -2.45
N HIS A 101 -5.70 -14.40 -1.76
CA HIS A 101 -6.97 -13.86 -1.29
C HIS A 101 -7.05 -12.37 -1.59
N SER A 102 -8.27 -11.85 -1.74
CA SER A 102 -8.45 -10.41 -1.87
C SER A 102 -8.09 -9.68 -0.56
N PRO A 103 -7.70 -8.39 -0.61
CA PRO A 103 -7.49 -7.60 0.61
C PRO A 103 -8.72 -7.56 1.51
N PHE A 104 -9.92 -7.52 0.91
CA PHE A 104 -11.20 -7.55 1.63
C PHE A 104 -11.34 -8.84 2.45
N GLU A 105 -11.14 -10.01 1.83
CA GLU A 105 -11.27 -11.31 2.51
C GLU A 105 -10.17 -11.55 3.55
N SER A 106 -8.98 -10.97 3.32
CA SER A 106 -7.83 -11.12 4.20
C SER A 106 -7.88 -10.19 5.43
N GLN A 107 -8.82 -9.25 5.47
CA GLN A 107 -8.91 -8.27 6.55
C GLN A 107 -9.26 -8.97 7.88
N THR A 108 -8.42 -8.76 8.89
CA THR A 108 -8.62 -9.27 10.25
C THR A 108 -8.47 -8.15 11.27
N GLY A 109 -8.63 -8.47 12.57
CA GLY A 109 -8.44 -7.53 13.67
C GLY A 109 -9.74 -7.08 14.35
N PRO A 110 -9.65 -6.20 15.36
CA PRO A 110 -10.81 -5.77 16.14
C PRO A 110 -11.80 -4.93 15.31
N ALA A 111 -11.34 -4.09 14.39
CA ALA A 111 -12.19 -3.25 13.57
C ALA A 111 -13.15 -4.07 12.68
N VAL A 112 -12.65 -5.09 11.95
CA VAL A 112 -13.52 -5.94 11.12
C VAL A 112 -14.50 -6.78 11.94
N ARG A 113 -14.16 -7.10 13.21
CA ARG A 113 -15.07 -7.80 14.14
C ARG A 113 -16.02 -6.86 14.86
N ASN A 114 -15.95 -5.56 14.57
CA ASN A 114 -16.65 -4.51 15.29
C ASN A 114 -16.45 -4.58 16.82
N ASP A 115 -15.26 -4.97 17.26
CA ASP A 115 -14.89 -5.08 18.68
C ASP A 115 -14.49 -3.70 19.23
N ILE A 116 -15.52 -2.87 19.42
CA ILE A 116 -15.39 -1.48 19.85
C ILE A 116 -14.66 -1.36 21.19
N ASN A 117 -14.78 -2.36 22.08
CA ASN A 117 -14.08 -2.37 23.37
C ASN A 117 -12.56 -2.42 23.19
N ILE A 118 -12.06 -3.26 22.28
CA ILE A 118 -10.62 -3.32 21.97
C ILE A 118 -10.17 -2.07 21.24
N VAL A 119 -10.97 -1.52 20.32
CA VAL A 119 -10.67 -0.26 19.62
C VAL A 119 -10.50 0.89 20.63
N TYR A 120 -11.39 1.02 21.62
CA TYR A 120 -11.26 2.04 22.66
C TYR A 120 -10.00 1.85 23.51
N LYS A 121 -9.68 0.62 23.92
CA LYS A 121 -8.44 0.33 24.66
C LYS A 121 -7.19 0.72 23.86
N HIS A 122 -7.18 0.48 22.55
CA HIS A 122 -6.07 0.93 21.71
C HIS A 122 -5.97 2.45 21.64
N VAL A 123 -7.09 3.16 21.54
CA VAL A 123 -7.12 4.64 21.57
C VAL A 123 -6.56 5.17 22.90
N GLU A 124 -6.93 4.56 24.03
CA GLU A 124 -6.38 4.93 25.35
C GLU A 124 -4.86 4.71 25.42
N LEU A 125 -4.36 3.58 24.91
CA LEU A 125 -2.92 3.32 24.83
C LEU A 125 -2.20 4.35 23.94
N LEU A 126 -2.85 4.78 22.85
CA LEU A 126 -2.35 5.80 21.94
C LEU A 126 -2.37 7.22 22.53
N CYS A 127 -2.94 7.47 23.71
CA CYS A 127 -2.82 8.77 24.39
C CYS A 127 -1.35 9.15 24.66
N ARG A 128 -0.44 8.17 24.75
CA ARG A 128 1.02 8.38 24.84
C ARG A 128 1.66 8.78 23.49
N PHE A 129 0.89 8.68 22.40
CA PHE A 129 1.29 8.97 21.02
C PHE A 129 0.19 9.78 20.29
N PRO A 130 -0.16 10.98 20.78
CA PRO A 130 -1.37 11.69 20.35
C PRO A 130 -1.44 11.94 18.84
N LYS A 131 -0.29 12.11 18.17
CA LYS A 131 -0.20 12.28 16.71
C LYS A 131 -0.74 11.10 15.90
N PHE A 132 -0.87 9.90 16.49
CA PHE A 132 -1.34 8.69 15.80
C PHE A 132 -2.80 8.34 16.08
N VAL A 133 -3.43 9.00 17.07
CA VAL A 133 -4.81 8.70 17.49
C VAL A 133 -5.78 8.92 16.34
N THR A 134 -5.70 10.06 15.66
CA THR A 134 -6.61 10.40 14.56
C THR A 134 -6.47 9.40 13.40
N THR A 135 -5.24 9.06 13.02
CA THR A 135 -4.98 8.07 11.97
C THR A 135 -5.56 6.70 12.33
N TYR A 136 -5.34 6.24 13.56
CA TYR A 136 -5.86 4.96 14.03
C TYR A 136 -7.39 4.90 13.96
N LYS A 137 -8.07 5.97 14.41
CA LYS A 137 -9.53 6.07 14.37
C LYS A 137 -10.07 6.04 12.95
N ILE A 138 -9.57 6.92 12.08
CA ILE A 138 -10.03 7.01 10.68
C ILE A 138 -9.88 5.66 9.95
N ILE A 139 -8.76 4.97 10.15
CA ILE A 139 -8.55 3.66 9.51
C ILE A 139 -9.46 2.59 10.10
N SER A 140 -9.65 2.58 11.43
CA SER A 140 -10.54 1.62 12.09
C SER A 140 -11.99 1.81 11.64
N ASP A 141 -12.46 3.05 11.62
CA ASP A 141 -13.81 3.42 11.16
C ASP A 141 -13.99 3.04 9.69
N SER A 142 -13.00 3.34 8.83
CA SER A 142 -13.04 2.94 7.42
C SER A 142 -13.09 1.42 7.22
N ILE A 143 -12.43 0.63 8.08
CA ILE A 143 -12.51 -0.85 8.03
C ILE A 143 -13.89 -1.32 8.50
N ILE A 144 -14.40 -0.76 9.60
CA ILE A 144 -15.73 -1.06 10.14
C ILE A 144 -16.79 -0.80 9.07
N ASP A 145 -16.78 0.39 8.46
CA ASP A 145 -17.76 0.79 7.44
C ASP A 145 -17.71 -0.11 6.21
N LEU A 146 -16.51 -0.51 5.77
CA LEU A 146 -16.33 -1.39 4.62
C LEU A 146 -16.94 -2.79 4.86
N HIS A 147 -16.92 -3.28 6.10
CA HIS A 147 -17.31 -4.64 6.44
C HIS A 147 -18.71 -4.76 7.06
N ASN A 148 -19.25 -3.70 7.66
CA ASN A 148 -20.59 -3.69 8.26
C ASN A 148 -21.69 -3.26 7.29
N ASN A 149 -21.39 -2.52 6.21
CA ASN A 149 -22.39 -2.11 5.21
C ASN A 149 -22.70 -3.22 4.19
N LYS A 150 -22.84 -4.46 4.66
CA LYS A 150 -23.27 -5.62 3.87
C LYS A 150 -24.53 -6.25 4.47
#